data_AF-A0A059KK23-F1
#
_entry.id   AF-A0A059KK23-F1
#
_cell.length_a   1.000
_cell.length_b   1.000
_cell.length_c   1.000
_cell.angle_alpha   90.00
_cell.angle_beta   90.00
_cell.angle_gamma   90.00
#
_symmetry.space_group_name_H-M   'P 1'
#
loop_
_entity.id
_entity.type
_entity.pdbx_description
1 polymer ?
#
loop_
_entity_poly.entity_id
_entity_poly.type
_entity_poly.pdbx_seq_one_letter_code
_entity_poly.pdbx_strand_id
1 'polypeptide(L)'
;MTLVHVLVVLLLLLCAAVVLFIRQRNIQEWLFSYLKQDWRAPVPPGTTKHVMFCFVDHYEPMWKQPDYATECRRVARWRQEYPALCDQFRDADGRGPIHSFFYPEEEYRPEHLDALVEICRMGYGEIEIHLHHDKDTEAGLREKLRRFTRILVDRHDALPVDPVTKQPRWGFIHGNWALDNSHPHGFGCGVNNELIVLREEGCYVDYTFPASPDPCQTSTINKIYYAKDDPERCKSHDTGMRVKAGGKPWGDLMLIQGPLGFKWNDRKFGIIPRIENSDIRTSCPPTPDRVDAWIETGIHVEGKPEWIFVKIHTHGTQERDMDTLLGEPMRRCYEHLHAKYNDGREWKLHHVSAREMYNIVKAAEQGLPGEPGQYRDLVIPRPGYRPMPAGN
;
A
#
# COMPACT_ATOMS: atom_id res chain seq x y z
N MET A 1 -46.01 24.75 17.44
CA MET A 1 -44.76 25.12 16.75
C MET A 1 -45.10 25.53 15.34
N THR A 2 -44.64 26.69 14.84
CA THR A 2 -44.87 27.05 13.43
C THR A 2 -44.05 26.12 12.53
N LEU A 3 -44.49 25.88 11.29
CA LEU A 3 -43.80 25.03 10.31
C LEU A 3 -42.30 25.37 10.20
N VAL A 4 -41.95 26.65 10.30
CA VAL A 4 -40.57 27.16 10.32
C VAL A 4 -39.75 26.56 11.45
N HIS A 5 -40.28 26.48 12.67
CA HIS A 5 -39.56 25.89 13.80
C HIS A 5 -39.30 24.40 13.59
N VAL A 6 -40.27 23.67 13.03
CA VAL A 6 -40.10 22.24 12.70
C VAL A 6 -39.01 22.05 11.65
N LEU A 7 -39.01 22.87 10.58
CA LEU A 7 -37.98 22.80 9.54
C LEU A 7 -36.58 23.15 10.07
N VAL A 8 -36.46 24.16 10.92
CA VAL A 8 -35.18 24.52 11.57
C VAL A 8 -34.68 23.37 12.44
N VAL A 9 -35.54 22.76 13.26
CA VAL A 9 -35.15 21.60 14.09
C VAL A 9 -34.70 20.42 13.23
N LEU A 10 -35.42 20.10 12.14
CA LEU A 10 -35.04 19.02 11.23
C LEU A 10 -33.69 19.29 10.54
N LEU A 11 -33.44 20.54 10.12
CA LEU A 11 -32.17 20.94 9.53
C LEU A 11 -31.01 20.80 10.54
N LEU A 12 -31.22 21.21 11.78
CA LEU A 12 -30.22 21.07 12.85
C LEU A 12 -29.90 19.60 13.14
N LEU A 13 -30.94 18.74 13.20
CA LEU A 13 -30.75 17.30 13.38
C LEU A 13 -30.00 16.67 12.21
N LEU A 14 -30.31 17.07 10.97
CA LEU A 14 -29.57 16.62 9.79
C LEU A 14 -28.11 17.06 9.83
N CYS A 15 -27.84 18.32 10.18
CA CYS A 15 -26.48 18.84 10.33
C CYS A 15 -25.71 18.08 11.41
N ALA A 16 -26.33 17.82 12.56
CA ALA A 16 -25.73 17.04 13.63
C ALA A 16 -25.40 15.61 13.20
N ALA A 17 -26.32 14.95 12.47
CA ALA A 17 -26.09 13.61 11.93
C ALA A 17 -24.91 13.57 10.93
N VAL A 18 -24.78 14.58 10.07
CA VAL A 18 -23.65 14.72 9.14
C VAL A 18 -22.34 14.94 9.89
N VAL A 19 -22.31 15.83 10.89
CA VAL A 19 -21.12 16.07 11.72
C VAL A 19 -20.70 14.80 12.47
N LEU A 20 -21.64 14.06 13.03
CA LEU A 20 -21.38 12.79 13.69
C LEU A 20 -20.82 11.75 12.71
N PHE A 21 -21.39 11.65 11.51
CA PHE A 21 -20.89 10.74 10.48
C PHE A 21 -19.44 11.07 10.07
N ILE A 22 -19.14 12.35 9.88
CA ILE A 22 -17.78 12.82 9.56
C ILE A 22 -16.82 12.45 10.69
N ARG A 23 -17.15 12.79 11.95
CA ARG A 23 -16.29 12.54 13.11
C ARG A 23 -16.09 11.06 13.41
N GLN A 24 -17.13 10.24 13.33
CA GLN A 24 -17.04 8.80 13.57
C GLN A 24 -16.18 8.05 12.55
N ARG A 25 -15.93 8.66 11.39
CA ARG A 25 -15.16 8.09 10.29
C ARG A 25 -13.86 8.84 10.01
N ASN A 26 -13.51 9.79 10.87
CA ASN A 26 -12.34 10.66 10.75
C ASN A 26 -12.22 11.33 9.37
N ILE A 27 -13.36 11.65 8.74
CA ILE A 27 -13.39 12.27 7.41
C ILE A 27 -12.84 13.70 7.49
N GLN A 28 -12.99 14.38 8.63
CA GLN A 28 -12.49 15.74 8.81
C GLN A 28 -10.97 15.86 8.62
N GLU A 29 -10.22 14.77 8.85
CA GLU A 29 -8.75 14.76 8.72
C GLU A 29 -8.34 15.05 7.27
N TRP A 30 -9.06 14.49 6.30
CA TRP A 30 -8.65 14.52 4.89
C TRP A 30 -9.65 15.19 3.94
N LEU A 31 -10.84 15.57 4.41
CA LEU A 31 -11.89 16.16 3.58
C LEU A 31 -11.40 17.43 2.85
N PHE A 32 -10.62 18.27 3.54
CA PHE A 32 -10.09 19.49 2.93
C PHE A 32 -9.14 19.16 1.77
N SER A 33 -8.20 18.23 1.97
CA SER A 33 -7.32 17.75 0.91
C SER A 33 -8.11 17.16 -0.25
N TYR A 34 -9.14 16.35 0.04
CA TYR A 34 -10.03 15.82 -1.00
C TYR A 34 -10.77 16.89 -1.78
N LEU A 35 -11.21 17.99 -1.16
CA LEU A 35 -11.85 19.09 -1.88
C LEU A 35 -10.84 19.88 -2.72
N LYS A 36 -9.60 20.02 -2.24
CA LYS A 36 -8.53 20.77 -2.92
C LYS A 36 -8.01 20.07 -4.17
N GLN A 37 -7.95 18.73 -4.17
CA GLN A 37 -7.46 17.90 -5.30
C GLN A 37 -6.08 18.33 -5.83
N ASP A 38 -5.21 18.90 -4.99
CA ASP A 38 -3.93 19.51 -5.41
C ASP A 38 -2.85 18.51 -5.81
N TRP A 39 -3.16 17.21 -5.80
CA TRP A 39 -2.32 16.18 -6.41
C TRP A 39 -2.58 16.03 -7.91
N ARG A 40 -3.78 16.38 -8.40
CA ARG A 40 -4.16 16.16 -9.80
C ARG A 40 -3.48 17.15 -10.74
N ALA A 41 -3.15 16.67 -11.93
CA ALA A 41 -2.69 17.48 -13.05
C ALA A 41 -3.14 16.83 -14.36
N PRO A 42 -3.43 17.63 -15.41
CA PRO A 42 -3.83 17.08 -16.70
C PRO A 42 -2.67 16.37 -17.39
N VAL A 43 -2.95 15.24 -18.03
CA VAL A 43 -2.03 14.58 -18.94
C VAL A 43 -2.08 15.29 -20.30
N PRO A 44 -0.93 15.71 -20.90
CA PRO A 44 -0.94 16.35 -22.21
C PRO A 44 -1.58 15.45 -23.29
N PRO A 45 -2.42 16.00 -24.19
CA PRO A 45 -3.04 15.22 -25.27
C PRO A 45 -2.01 14.47 -26.12
N GLY A 46 -2.33 13.24 -26.53
CA GLY A 46 -1.44 12.40 -27.33
C GLY A 46 -0.31 11.72 -26.54
N THR A 47 -0.24 11.92 -25.23
CA THR A 47 0.73 11.22 -24.36
C THR A 47 0.17 9.88 -23.91
N THR A 48 0.94 8.80 -24.10
CA THR A 48 0.63 7.49 -23.53
C THR A 48 0.64 7.56 -22.00
N LYS A 49 -0.42 7.06 -21.38
CA LYS A 49 -0.52 6.95 -19.93
C LYS A 49 -0.03 5.59 -19.47
N HIS A 50 0.73 5.59 -18.39
CA HIS A 50 1.24 4.39 -17.77
C HIS A 50 0.56 4.18 -16.42
N VAL A 51 0.05 2.98 -16.18
CA VAL A 51 -0.58 2.61 -14.90
C VAL A 51 0.34 1.63 -14.18
N MET A 52 0.97 2.07 -13.10
CA MET A 52 1.71 1.21 -12.18
C MET A 52 0.73 0.70 -11.13
N PHE A 53 0.31 -0.55 -11.29
CA PHE A 53 -0.64 -1.22 -10.39
C PHE A 53 0.12 -2.08 -9.38
N CYS A 54 0.09 -1.67 -8.11
CA CYS A 54 0.75 -2.35 -6.99
C CYS A 54 -0.29 -2.88 -6.01
N PHE A 55 -0.15 -4.15 -5.65
CA PHE A 55 -0.96 -4.79 -4.62
C PHE A 55 -0.09 -5.13 -3.42
N VAL A 56 -0.38 -4.49 -2.29
CA VAL A 56 0.30 -4.73 -1.01
C VAL A 56 -0.61 -5.49 -0.05
N ASP A 57 -0.01 -6.24 0.87
CA ASP A 57 -0.77 -7.12 1.74
C ASP A 57 -0.24 -7.12 3.16
N HIS A 58 -1.11 -6.83 4.13
CA HIS A 58 -0.90 -7.11 5.53
C HIS A 58 -1.00 -8.63 5.74
N TYR A 59 0.07 -9.35 5.39
CA TYR A 59 0.02 -10.79 5.24
C TYR A 59 0.23 -11.49 6.59
N GLU A 60 -0.85 -11.77 7.30
CA GLU A 60 -0.86 -12.28 8.68
C GLU A 60 -1.38 -13.74 8.78
N PRO A 61 -0.58 -14.78 8.48
CA PRO A 61 -1.04 -16.17 8.58
C PRO A 61 -1.61 -16.53 9.95
N MET A 62 -1.17 -15.89 11.03
CA MET A 62 -1.64 -16.10 12.41
C MET A 62 -2.80 -15.19 12.81
N TRP A 63 -3.47 -14.49 11.86
CA TRP A 63 -4.62 -13.66 12.16
C TRP A 63 -5.70 -14.41 12.96
N LYS A 64 -6.08 -13.84 14.12
CA LYS A 64 -6.94 -14.45 15.16
C LYS A 64 -6.39 -15.71 15.85
N GLN A 65 -5.08 -15.93 15.79
CA GLN A 65 -4.35 -17.01 16.46
C GLN A 65 -5.02 -18.39 16.22
N PRO A 66 -5.19 -18.81 14.95
CA PRO A 66 -5.82 -20.09 14.65
C PRO A 66 -4.85 -21.24 14.99
N ASP A 67 -5.28 -22.48 14.76
CA ASP A 67 -4.34 -23.60 14.86
C ASP A 67 -3.29 -23.55 13.74
N TYR A 68 -2.12 -24.16 14.00
CA TYR A 68 -1.00 -24.20 13.05
C TYR A 68 -1.39 -24.75 11.67
N ALA A 69 -2.28 -25.74 11.62
CA ALA A 69 -2.74 -26.32 10.37
C ALA A 69 -3.53 -25.30 9.53
N THR A 70 -4.28 -24.41 10.17
CA THR A 70 -5.02 -23.32 9.52
C THR A 70 -4.07 -22.27 8.96
N GLU A 71 -3.06 -21.86 9.71
CA GLU A 71 -2.01 -20.94 9.25
C GLU A 71 -1.34 -21.49 7.97
N CYS A 72 -0.90 -22.75 8.00
CA CYS A 72 -0.30 -23.42 6.85
C CYS A 72 -1.26 -23.52 5.65
N ARG A 73 -2.55 -23.78 5.90
CA ARG A 73 -3.56 -23.83 4.82
C ARG A 73 -3.76 -22.45 4.16
N ARG A 74 -3.74 -21.36 4.93
CA ARG A 74 -3.82 -19.99 4.37
C ARG A 74 -2.68 -19.75 3.38
N VAL A 75 -1.44 -20.07 3.77
CA VAL A 75 -0.26 -19.90 2.90
C VAL A 75 -0.28 -20.85 1.71
N ALA A 76 -0.68 -22.12 1.91
CA ALA A 76 -0.76 -23.11 0.84
C ALA A 76 -1.76 -22.70 -0.26
N ARG A 77 -2.90 -22.11 0.11
CA ARG A 77 -3.87 -21.56 -0.85
C ARG A 77 -3.26 -20.46 -1.71
N TRP A 78 -2.57 -19.49 -1.10
CA TRP A 78 -1.87 -18.44 -1.86
C TRP A 78 -0.84 -19.03 -2.83
N ARG A 79 -0.04 -19.99 -2.37
CA ARG A 79 0.96 -20.66 -3.21
C ARG A 79 0.36 -21.39 -4.41
N GLN A 80 -0.85 -21.93 -4.28
CA GLN A 80 -1.50 -22.70 -5.34
C GLN A 80 -2.37 -21.83 -6.25
N GLU A 81 -3.23 -21.01 -5.67
CA GLU A 81 -4.31 -20.31 -6.38
C GLU A 81 -3.83 -19.00 -7.00
N TYR A 82 -2.90 -18.27 -6.36
CA TYR A 82 -2.46 -16.97 -6.87
C TYR A 82 -1.68 -17.09 -8.20
N PRO A 83 -0.68 -17.97 -8.35
CA PRO A 83 -0.04 -18.20 -9.64
C PRO A 83 -1.04 -18.60 -10.74
N ALA A 84 -1.94 -19.54 -10.43
CA ALA A 84 -2.94 -20.03 -11.37
C ALA A 84 -3.91 -18.94 -11.83
N LEU A 85 -4.28 -18.01 -10.94
CA LEU A 85 -5.07 -16.82 -11.27
C LEU A 85 -4.30 -15.89 -12.24
N CYS A 86 -3.00 -15.72 -12.02
CA CYS A 86 -2.19 -14.70 -12.67
C CYS A 86 -1.61 -15.14 -14.04
N ASP A 87 -1.48 -16.45 -14.28
CA ASP A 87 -0.80 -17.04 -15.44
C ASP A 87 -1.27 -16.55 -16.81
N GLN A 88 -2.54 -16.19 -16.94
CA GLN A 88 -3.15 -15.77 -18.19
C GLN A 88 -2.93 -14.29 -18.54
N PHE A 89 -2.39 -13.50 -17.62
CA PHE A 89 -2.32 -12.05 -17.75
C PHE A 89 -0.89 -11.57 -18.07
N ARG A 90 -0.74 -10.65 -19.03
CA ARG A 90 0.55 -10.02 -19.37
C ARG A 90 0.40 -8.53 -19.59
N ASP A 91 1.12 -7.74 -18.83
CA ASP A 91 1.14 -6.28 -18.90
C ASP A 91 1.95 -5.79 -20.12
N ALA A 92 2.16 -4.48 -20.24
CA ALA A 92 2.90 -3.90 -21.38
C ALA A 92 4.37 -4.36 -21.46
N ASP A 93 4.94 -4.85 -20.36
CA ASP A 93 6.31 -5.37 -20.28
C ASP A 93 6.36 -6.90 -20.42
N GLY A 94 5.22 -7.56 -20.66
CA GLY A 94 5.11 -9.01 -20.70
C GLY A 94 5.19 -9.66 -19.32
N ARG A 95 4.85 -8.94 -18.24
CA ARG A 95 4.83 -9.46 -16.86
C ARG A 95 3.41 -9.69 -16.35
N GLY A 96 3.24 -10.72 -15.53
CA GLY A 96 1.96 -11.00 -14.86
C GLY A 96 1.74 -10.13 -13.62
N PRO A 97 0.53 -10.18 -13.02
CA PRO A 97 0.30 -9.62 -11.70
C PRO A 97 1.31 -10.15 -10.68
N ILE A 98 1.74 -9.26 -9.79
CA ILE A 98 2.72 -9.52 -8.73
C ILE A 98 2.17 -9.01 -7.40
N HIS A 99 2.37 -9.78 -6.34
CA HIS A 99 1.88 -9.47 -5.00
C HIS A 99 3.01 -9.06 -4.07
N SER A 100 2.81 -8.02 -3.26
CA SER A 100 3.80 -7.60 -2.26
C SER A 100 3.35 -8.08 -0.88
N PHE A 101 3.99 -9.14 -0.39
CA PHE A 101 3.72 -9.74 0.90
C PHE A 101 4.48 -8.97 1.99
N PHE A 102 3.81 -8.09 2.73
CA PHE A 102 4.40 -7.49 3.91
C PHE A 102 4.20 -8.47 5.08
N TYR A 103 5.27 -9.16 5.46
CA TYR A 103 5.19 -10.26 6.43
C TYR A 103 5.54 -9.78 7.85
N PRO A 104 4.71 -10.10 8.86
CA PRO A 104 4.91 -9.68 10.24
C PRO A 104 6.01 -10.47 10.95
N GLU A 105 6.95 -9.76 11.57
CA GLU A 105 8.07 -10.32 12.34
C GLU A 105 7.60 -11.31 13.43
N GLU A 106 6.58 -10.89 14.17
CA GLU A 106 6.01 -11.58 15.32
C GLU A 106 5.26 -12.87 14.94
N GLU A 107 4.92 -13.06 13.66
CA GLU A 107 4.32 -14.29 13.14
C GLU A 107 5.31 -15.17 12.39
N TYR A 108 6.62 -14.93 12.54
CA TYR A 108 7.62 -15.67 11.80
C TYR A 108 7.51 -17.18 12.00
N ARG A 109 7.25 -17.89 10.89
CA ARG A 109 7.45 -19.32 10.76
C ARG A 109 8.23 -19.63 9.49
N PRO A 110 9.23 -20.52 9.55
CA PRO A 110 9.94 -20.96 8.35
C PRO A 110 9.00 -21.47 7.26
N GLU A 111 8.01 -22.28 7.60
CA GLU A 111 7.10 -22.91 6.65
C GLU A 111 6.24 -21.90 5.88
N HIS A 112 5.92 -20.76 6.51
CA HIS A 112 5.22 -19.68 5.85
C HIS A 112 6.16 -18.94 4.89
N LEU A 113 7.34 -18.52 5.37
CA LEU A 113 8.29 -17.77 4.57
C LEU A 113 8.86 -18.59 3.41
N ASP A 114 9.20 -19.86 3.63
CA ASP A 114 9.72 -20.76 2.60
C ASP A 114 8.71 -20.88 1.44
N ALA A 115 7.42 -21.01 1.76
CA ALA A 115 6.34 -21.04 0.77
C ALA A 115 6.16 -19.70 0.05
N LEU A 116 6.27 -18.56 0.74
CA LEU A 116 6.23 -17.24 0.10
C LEU A 116 7.45 -17.01 -0.80
N VAL A 117 8.64 -17.43 -0.39
CA VAL A 117 9.86 -17.37 -1.20
C VAL A 117 9.68 -18.20 -2.47
N GLU A 118 9.03 -19.36 -2.41
CA GLU A 118 8.66 -20.13 -3.60
C GLU A 118 7.76 -19.34 -4.56
N ILE A 119 6.74 -18.65 -4.05
CA ILE A 119 5.89 -17.75 -4.87
C ILE A 119 6.73 -16.64 -5.52
N CYS A 120 7.66 -16.06 -4.77
CA CYS A 120 8.54 -14.99 -5.25
C CYS A 120 9.52 -15.47 -6.33
N ARG A 121 10.08 -16.69 -6.19
CA ARG A 121 10.92 -17.32 -7.23
C ARG A 121 10.16 -17.56 -8.53
N MET A 122 8.89 -17.94 -8.42
CA MET A 122 8.02 -18.14 -9.58
C MET A 122 7.65 -16.82 -10.29
N GLY A 123 7.96 -15.67 -9.69
CA GLY A 123 7.72 -14.34 -10.28
C GLY A 123 6.40 -13.69 -9.85
N TYR A 124 5.64 -14.30 -8.95
CA TYR A 124 4.32 -13.82 -8.53
C TYR A 124 4.34 -13.00 -7.23
N GLY A 125 5.51 -12.78 -6.62
CA GLY A 125 5.56 -11.88 -5.47
C GLY A 125 6.94 -11.36 -5.09
N GLU A 126 6.92 -10.43 -4.15
CA GLU A 126 8.08 -10.00 -3.37
C GLU A 126 7.72 -9.84 -1.88
N ILE A 127 8.71 -10.01 -1.00
CA ILE A 127 8.53 -9.96 0.46
C ILE A 127 9.07 -8.63 0.98
N GLU A 128 8.29 -7.99 1.83
CA GLU A 128 8.63 -6.74 2.54
C GLU A 128 8.25 -6.86 4.02
N ILE A 129 8.51 -5.83 4.84
CA ILE A 129 8.33 -5.93 6.30
C ILE A 129 7.02 -5.31 6.74
N HIS A 130 6.26 -6.12 7.47
CA HIS A 130 5.14 -5.70 8.29
C HIS A 130 5.53 -5.82 9.75
N LEU A 131 5.01 -4.96 10.62
CA LEU A 131 5.25 -5.08 12.06
C LEU A 131 4.08 -4.55 12.86
N HIS A 132 3.59 -5.34 13.80
CA HIS A 132 2.80 -4.85 14.92
C HIS A 132 3.70 -4.59 16.12
N HIS A 133 3.57 -3.40 16.70
CA HIS A 133 4.20 -3.08 17.98
C HIS A 133 3.30 -2.10 18.74
N ASP A 134 3.33 -2.14 20.07
CA ASP A 134 2.56 -1.26 20.94
C ASP A 134 3.41 -0.92 22.16
N LYS A 135 3.39 0.36 22.56
CA LYS A 135 4.20 0.91 23.66
C LYS A 135 5.67 0.51 23.56
N ASP A 136 6.19 0.46 22.35
CA ASP A 136 7.58 0.12 22.08
C ASP A 136 8.50 1.29 22.44
N THR A 137 9.80 1.01 22.41
CA THR A 137 10.85 2.02 22.51
C THR A 137 11.68 1.99 21.23
N GLU A 138 12.42 3.07 20.95
CA GLU A 138 13.37 3.08 19.83
C GLU A 138 14.30 1.85 19.85
N ALA A 139 14.84 1.50 21.03
CA ALA A 139 15.74 0.36 21.17
C ALA A 139 15.04 -0.98 20.85
N GLY A 140 13.80 -1.15 21.33
CA GLY A 140 13.00 -2.35 21.08
C GLY A 140 12.60 -2.49 19.61
N LEU A 141 12.22 -1.39 18.96
CA LEU A 141 11.91 -1.36 17.53
C LEU A 141 13.13 -1.75 16.70
N ARG A 142 14.30 -1.15 16.97
CA ARG A 142 15.57 -1.50 16.29
C ARG A 142 15.93 -2.97 16.47
N GLU A 143 15.76 -3.51 17.67
CA GLU A 143 16.05 -4.92 17.94
C GLU A 143 15.20 -5.86 17.07
N LYS A 144 13.88 -5.63 17.02
CA LYS A 144 12.95 -6.43 16.21
C LYS A 144 13.30 -6.37 14.73
N LEU A 145 13.50 -5.16 14.20
CA LEU A 145 13.86 -4.94 12.79
C LEU A 145 15.18 -5.64 12.43
N ARG A 146 16.21 -5.50 13.26
CA ARG A 146 17.51 -6.17 13.01
C ARG A 146 17.41 -7.68 13.09
N ARG A 147 16.66 -8.22 14.05
CA ARG A 147 16.41 -9.65 14.16
C ARG A 147 15.74 -10.19 12.90
N PHE A 148 14.69 -9.52 12.44
CA PHE A 148 13.90 -10.01 11.31
C PHE A 148 14.61 -9.85 9.96
N THR A 149 15.19 -8.68 9.70
CA THR A 149 15.96 -8.45 8.47
C THR A 149 17.10 -9.44 8.34
N ARG A 150 17.77 -9.78 9.45
CA ARG A 150 18.79 -10.84 9.46
C ARG A 150 18.22 -12.20 9.09
N ILE A 151 17.06 -12.58 9.63
CA ILE A 151 16.39 -13.83 9.27
C ILE A 151 16.04 -13.86 7.78
N LEU A 152 15.46 -12.77 7.25
CA LEU A 152 15.06 -12.67 5.85
C LEU A 152 16.25 -12.73 4.88
N VAL A 153 17.39 -12.13 5.25
CA VAL A 153 18.62 -12.20 4.43
C VAL A 153 19.31 -13.54 4.58
N ASP A 154 19.66 -13.94 5.81
CA ASP A 154 20.55 -15.08 6.06
C ASP A 154 19.89 -16.42 5.73
N ARG A 155 18.57 -16.56 5.99
CA ARG A 155 17.85 -17.83 5.82
C ARG A 155 17.05 -17.90 4.54
N HIS A 156 16.53 -16.77 4.05
CA HIS A 156 15.52 -16.76 2.99
C HIS A 156 15.98 -16.08 1.69
N ASP A 157 17.11 -15.35 1.71
CA ASP A 157 17.55 -14.49 0.60
C ASP A 157 16.42 -13.59 0.07
N ALA A 158 15.57 -13.14 1.00
CA ALA A 158 14.28 -12.52 0.72
C ALA A 158 14.32 -10.99 0.73
N LEU A 159 15.45 -10.39 1.13
CA LEU A 159 15.68 -8.95 1.04
C LEU A 159 16.96 -8.66 0.24
N PRO A 160 16.98 -7.60 -0.57
CA PRO A 160 18.22 -7.12 -1.16
C PRO A 160 19.13 -6.49 -0.10
N VAL A 161 20.43 -6.61 -0.29
CA VAL A 161 21.44 -6.02 0.57
C VAL A 161 22.19 -4.95 -0.21
N ASP A 162 22.29 -3.76 0.37
CA ASP A 162 23.05 -2.66 -0.22
C ASP A 162 24.53 -3.08 -0.36
N PRO A 163 25.09 -3.04 -1.59
CA PRO A 163 26.44 -3.55 -1.82
C PRO A 163 27.52 -2.72 -1.12
N VAL A 164 27.24 -1.46 -0.79
CA VAL A 164 28.16 -0.52 -0.14
C VAL A 164 27.99 -0.57 1.38
N THR A 165 26.78 -0.34 1.88
CA THR A 165 26.54 -0.25 3.34
C THR A 165 26.37 -1.60 4.00
N LYS A 166 26.16 -2.67 3.22
CA LYS A 166 25.81 -4.03 3.69
C LYS A 166 24.50 -4.10 4.46
N GLN A 167 23.68 -3.06 4.38
CA GLN A 167 22.40 -2.99 5.05
C GLN A 167 21.31 -3.68 4.23
N PRO A 168 20.48 -4.55 4.84
CA PRO A 168 19.25 -5.04 4.21
C PRO A 168 18.32 -3.85 3.87
N ARG A 169 17.72 -3.86 2.68
CA ARG A 169 16.81 -2.79 2.23
C ARG A 169 15.40 -3.34 2.10
N TRP A 170 14.40 -2.61 2.60
CA TRP A 170 13.04 -3.12 2.69
C TRP A 170 12.01 -1.98 2.68
N GLY A 171 10.78 -2.27 2.29
CA GLY A 171 9.62 -1.41 2.41
C GLY A 171 8.81 -1.75 3.66
N PHE A 172 8.07 -0.78 4.17
CA PHE A 172 7.33 -0.94 5.42
C PHE A 172 5.82 -0.77 5.26
N ILE A 173 5.08 -1.57 6.03
CA ILE A 173 3.70 -1.30 6.40
C ILE A 173 3.59 -1.42 7.92
N HIS A 174 2.98 -0.43 8.54
CA HIS A 174 2.70 -0.44 9.97
C HIS A 174 1.42 -1.23 10.25
N GLY A 175 1.49 -2.31 11.04
CA GLY A 175 0.36 -3.22 11.22
C GLY A 175 -0.84 -2.66 11.98
N ASN A 176 -0.58 -1.78 12.95
CA ASN A 176 -1.65 -1.02 13.63
C ASN A 176 -2.06 0.27 12.90
N TRP A 177 -1.55 0.52 11.69
CA TRP A 177 -1.65 1.79 10.95
C TRP A 177 -1.08 3.03 11.67
N ALA A 178 -0.57 2.87 12.88
CA ALA A 178 -0.19 3.93 13.80
C ALA A 178 1.26 4.41 13.60
N LEU A 179 1.70 4.51 12.34
CA LEU A 179 3.05 4.94 11.96
C LEU A 179 3.43 6.21 12.72
N ASP A 180 4.65 6.26 13.23
CA ASP A 180 5.18 7.37 14.01
C ASP A 180 4.26 7.77 15.17
N ASN A 181 3.81 6.77 15.91
CA ASN A 181 2.94 6.89 17.09
C ASN A 181 1.66 7.72 16.84
N SER A 182 1.09 7.61 15.64
CA SER A 182 0.04 8.53 15.17
C SER A 182 -1.34 8.36 15.79
N HIS A 183 -1.59 7.25 16.49
CA HIS A 183 -2.89 7.02 17.07
C HIS A 183 -3.18 8.09 18.14
N PRO A 184 -4.35 8.78 18.15
CA PRO A 184 -4.62 9.89 19.07
C PRO A 184 -4.59 9.54 20.57
N HIS A 185 -4.63 8.25 20.89
CA HIS A 185 -4.57 7.73 22.25
C HIS A 185 -3.23 7.02 22.57
N GLY A 186 -2.23 7.12 21.69
CA GLY A 186 -0.90 6.53 21.89
C GLY A 186 -0.86 5.01 21.87
N PHE A 187 -1.76 4.38 21.11
CA PHE A 187 -1.81 2.93 20.94
C PHE A 187 -1.15 2.51 19.62
N GLY A 188 -0.63 1.29 19.60
CA GLY A 188 -0.23 0.61 18.38
C GLY A 188 1.11 1.06 17.81
N CYS A 189 1.95 1.77 18.57
CA CYS A 189 3.35 2.04 18.20
C CYS A 189 4.19 2.35 19.45
N GLY A 190 4.20 3.60 19.94
CA GLY A 190 4.97 4.05 21.11
C GLY A 190 6.28 4.79 20.79
N VAL A 191 6.65 4.92 19.51
CA VAL A 191 7.92 5.51 19.06
C VAL A 191 7.65 6.76 18.21
N ASN A 192 8.01 7.95 18.72
CA ASN A 192 7.83 9.25 18.03
C ASN A 192 8.93 9.60 17.01
N ASN A 193 9.97 8.78 16.92
CA ASN A 193 11.02 8.93 15.92
C ASN A 193 11.06 7.71 14.99
N GLU A 194 9.90 7.11 14.74
CA GLU A 194 9.80 5.85 14.01
C GLU A 194 10.35 5.99 12.59
N LEU A 195 10.11 7.11 11.89
CA LEU A 195 10.58 7.28 10.51
C LEU A 195 12.11 7.33 10.43
N ILE A 196 12.75 7.99 11.40
CA ILE A 196 14.21 7.99 11.54
C ILE A 196 14.73 6.56 11.77
N VAL A 197 14.12 5.83 12.71
CA VAL A 197 14.49 4.45 13.02
C VAL A 197 14.35 3.57 11.79
N LEU A 198 13.20 3.60 11.12
CA LEU A 198 12.93 2.84 9.89
C LEU A 198 14.01 3.11 8.84
N ARG A 199 14.27 4.38 8.52
CA ARG A 199 15.31 4.77 7.55
C ARG A 199 16.68 4.23 7.93
N GLU A 200 17.08 4.43 9.19
CA GLU A 200 18.39 4.02 9.69
C GLU A 200 18.56 2.51 9.79
N GLU A 201 17.47 1.75 9.87
CA GLU A 201 17.47 0.28 9.80
C GLU A 201 17.27 -0.26 8.37
N GLY A 202 17.25 0.61 7.36
CA GLY A 202 17.31 0.24 5.94
C GLY A 202 16.00 0.38 5.16
N CYS A 203 14.93 0.83 5.81
CA CYS A 203 13.65 1.07 5.16
C CYS A 203 13.78 2.16 4.08
N TYR A 204 13.28 1.89 2.87
CA TYR A 204 13.36 2.82 1.76
C TYR A 204 12.03 3.54 1.45
N VAL A 205 10.90 3.01 1.93
CA VAL A 205 9.55 3.54 1.67
C VAL A 205 8.52 2.97 2.65
N ASP A 206 7.47 3.73 2.93
CA ASP A 206 6.27 3.29 3.63
C ASP A 206 5.04 3.21 2.70
N TYR A 207 4.22 2.18 2.94
CA TYR A 207 2.97 1.89 2.23
C TYR A 207 1.75 1.79 3.15
N THR A 208 1.79 2.35 4.36
CA THR A 208 0.73 2.20 5.36
C THR A 208 -0.60 2.82 4.92
N PHE A 209 -0.59 3.91 4.14
CA PHE A 209 -1.79 4.71 3.86
C PHE A 209 -2.43 4.46 2.48
N PRO A 210 -3.76 4.44 2.37
CA PRO A 210 -4.73 5.00 3.32
C PRO A 210 -5.16 4.04 4.43
N ALA A 211 -5.42 4.61 5.61
CA ALA A 211 -5.94 3.94 6.80
C ALA A 211 -7.41 4.30 7.09
N SER A 212 -7.99 5.30 6.40
CA SER A 212 -9.38 5.73 6.63
C SER A 212 -10.35 4.54 6.58
N PRO A 213 -11.30 4.41 7.52
CA PRO A 213 -11.76 5.40 8.50
C PRO A 213 -10.99 5.49 9.82
N ASP A 214 -9.85 4.79 9.96
CA ASP A 214 -9.04 4.81 11.17
C ASP A 214 -8.53 6.23 11.51
N PRO A 215 -8.46 6.61 12.81
CA PRO A 215 -7.96 7.93 13.23
C PRO A 215 -6.47 8.17 12.90
N CYS A 216 -5.69 7.13 12.61
CA CYS A 216 -4.30 7.27 12.18
C CYS A 216 -4.17 7.87 10.77
N GLN A 217 -5.26 7.91 9.99
CA GLN A 217 -5.26 8.51 8.65
C GLN A 217 -4.66 9.93 8.66
N THR A 218 -3.78 10.19 7.70
CA THR A 218 -3.15 11.49 7.47
C THR A 218 -4.09 12.48 6.78
N SER A 219 -3.84 13.77 7.00
CA SER A 219 -4.47 14.86 6.25
C SER A 219 -3.96 14.93 4.80
N THR A 220 -2.69 14.59 4.57
CA THR A 220 -2.12 14.38 3.23
C THR A 220 -2.68 13.09 2.63
N ILE A 221 -3.30 13.19 1.45
CA ILE A 221 -3.90 12.04 0.74
C ILE A 221 -3.51 12.06 -0.74
N ASN A 222 -3.57 10.88 -1.38
CA ASN A 222 -3.42 10.72 -2.83
C ASN A 222 -2.11 11.30 -3.39
N LYS A 223 -1.04 11.24 -2.61
CA LYS A 223 0.26 11.79 -2.98
C LYS A 223 1.39 10.80 -2.72
N ILE A 224 2.46 11.02 -3.46
CA ILE A 224 3.78 10.45 -3.21
C ILE A 224 4.62 11.59 -2.65
N TYR A 225 5.09 11.43 -1.41
CA TYR A 225 5.75 12.52 -0.70
C TYR A 225 6.80 12.00 0.29
N TYR A 226 7.75 12.87 0.61
CA TYR A 226 8.69 12.67 1.70
C TYR A 226 8.16 13.27 2.98
N ALA A 227 8.26 12.53 4.08
CA ALA A 227 8.05 13.02 5.43
C ALA A 227 9.40 13.27 6.10
N LYS A 228 9.43 14.26 6.99
CA LYS A 228 10.55 14.52 7.89
C LYS A 228 10.05 14.32 9.31
N ASP A 229 10.77 13.53 10.06
CA ASP A 229 10.44 13.16 11.42
C ASP A 229 10.73 14.30 12.41
N ASP A 230 9.95 14.35 13.49
CA ASP A 230 10.17 15.18 14.66
C ASP A 230 10.25 14.26 15.89
N PRO A 231 11.46 13.92 16.39
CA PRO A 231 11.61 12.97 17.50
C PRO A 231 10.84 13.32 18.78
N GLU A 232 10.42 14.58 18.93
CA GLU A 232 9.68 15.04 20.11
C GLU A 232 8.16 14.94 19.94
N ARG A 233 7.65 14.61 18.74
CA ARG A 233 6.22 14.61 18.40
C ARG A 233 5.84 13.41 17.55
N CYS A 234 4.60 12.95 17.70
CA CYS A 234 4.08 11.90 16.84
C CYS A 234 3.50 12.44 15.52
N LYS A 235 3.21 11.53 14.59
CA LYS A 235 2.50 11.77 13.33
C LYS A 235 3.19 12.79 12.42
N SER A 236 4.51 12.83 12.42
CA SER A 236 5.36 13.70 11.59
C SER A 236 5.08 13.54 10.09
N HIS A 237 4.57 12.37 9.68
CA HIS A 237 4.19 12.06 8.31
C HIS A 237 2.79 12.58 7.90
N ASP A 238 2.03 13.25 8.78
CA ASP A 238 0.71 13.83 8.43
C ASP A 238 0.80 14.79 7.23
N THR A 239 1.93 15.49 7.14
CA THR A 239 2.30 16.37 6.03
C THR A 239 3.71 16.06 5.53
N GLY A 240 4.08 16.64 4.39
CA GLY A 240 5.43 16.49 3.88
C GLY A 240 5.64 17.16 2.52
N MET A 241 6.79 16.88 1.92
CA MET A 241 7.17 17.47 0.64
C MET A 241 6.87 16.50 -0.50
N ARG A 242 6.03 16.94 -1.45
CA ARG A 242 5.66 16.13 -2.62
C ARG A 242 6.90 15.75 -3.44
N VAL A 243 6.95 14.50 -3.89
CA VAL A 243 7.98 14.04 -4.83
C VAL A 243 7.69 14.67 -6.19
N LYS A 244 8.71 15.27 -6.80
CA LYS A 244 8.63 15.98 -8.07
C LYS A 244 9.72 15.56 -9.04
N ALA A 245 9.42 15.60 -10.33
CA ALA A 245 10.41 15.38 -11.38
C ALA A 245 11.51 16.45 -11.32
N GLY A 246 12.77 16.03 -11.45
CA GLY A 246 13.95 16.86 -11.18
C GLY A 246 14.16 17.20 -9.69
N GLY A 247 13.46 16.49 -8.79
CA GLY A 247 13.53 16.64 -7.35
C GLY A 247 14.78 16.01 -6.74
N LYS A 248 14.86 16.07 -5.41
CA LYS A 248 15.88 15.40 -4.61
C LYS A 248 15.22 14.78 -3.38
N PRO A 249 15.78 13.68 -2.84
CA PRO A 249 15.37 13.15 -1.55
C PRO A 249 15.36 14.23 -0.47
N TRP A 250 14.41 14.13 0.45
CA TRP A 250 14.24 15.05 1.57
C TRP A 250 13.68 14.32 2.77
N GLY A 251 13.92 14.87 3.97
CA GLY A 251 13.42 14.28 5.21
C GLY A 251 14.00 12.90 5.48
N ASP A 252 13.16 12.02 5.99
CA ASP A 252 13.57 10.72 6.54
C ASP A 252 13.01 9.56 5.73
N LEU A 253 11.74 9.60 5.32
CA LEU A 253 11.10 8.49 4.61
C LEU A 253 10.13 8.96 3.52
N MET A 254 10.09 8.22 2.42
CA MET A 254 9.06 8.41 1.38
C MET A 254 7.81 7.60 1.74
N LEU A 255 6.64 8.18 1.51
CA LEU A 255 5.35 7.50 1.60
C LEU A 255 4.71 7.46 0.21
N ILE A 256 4.24 6.27 -0.18
CA ILE A 256 3.45 6.07 -1.41
C ILE A 256 2.04 5.66 -1.03
N GLN A 257 1.12 6.59 -1.16
CA GLN A 257 -0.26 6.38 -0.77
C GLN A 257 -1.10 5.73 -1.88
N GLY A 258 -2.10 4.95 -1.45
CA GLY A 258 -3.16 4.45 -2.32
C GLY A 258 -4.30 5.47 -2.49
N PRO A 259 -5.19 5.26 -3.46
CA PRO A 259 -6.39 6.07 -3.64
C PRO A 259 -7.28 6.12 -2.38
N LEU A 260 -7.62 7.33 -1.95
CA LEU A 260 -8.61 7.65 -0.93
C LEU A 260 -9.61 8.68 -1.47
N GLY A 261 -10.90 8.42 -1.26
CA GLY A 261 -11.95 9.34 -1.67
C GLY A 261 -13.34 8.82 -1.33
N PHE A 262 -14.31 9.21 -2.16
CA PHE A 262 -15.72 8.82 -2.00
C PHE A 262 -16.21 8.01 -3.20
N LYS A 263 -16.93 6.92 -2.93
CA LYS A 263 -17.64 6.13 -3.94
C LYS A 263 -18.99 6.77 -4.24
N TRP A 264 -19.02 7.72 -5.16
CA TRP A 264 -20.26 8.41 -5.51
C TRP A 264 -21.31 7.53 -6.18
N ASN A 265 -20.90 6.40 -6.77
CA ASN A 265 -21.80 5.41 -7.37
C ASN A 265 -22.28 4.35 -6.37
N ASP A 266 -21.70 4.29 -5.17
CA ASP A 266 -22.11 3.39 -4.08
C ASP A 266 -22.45 4.20 -2.83
N ARG A 267 -23.75 4.45 -2.65
CA ARG A 267 -24.27 5.31 -1.59
C ARG A 267 -25.09 4.53 -0.59
N LYS A 268 -24.78 4.70 0.70
CA LYS A 268 -25.66 4.27 1.79
C LYS A 268 -26.96 5.07 1.73
N PHE A 269 -28.09 4.37 1.74
CA PHE A 269 -29.44 4.94 1.59
C PHE A 269 -29.63 5.78 0.31
N GLY A 270 -28.80 5.59 -0.72
CA GLY A 270 -28.86 6.36 -1.98
C GLY A 270 -28.29 7.78 -1.90
N ILE A 271 -27.83 8.25 -0.74
CA ILE A 271 -27.43 9.66 -0.54
C ILE A 271 -25.99 9.79 -0.04
N ILE A 272 -25.56 8.96 0.92
CA ILE A 272 -24.26 9.13 1.59
C ILE A 272 -23.22 8.25 0.88
N PRO A 273 -22.24 8.81 0.16
CA PRO A 273 -21.23 8.00 -0.51
C PRO A 273 -20.38 7.25 0.52
N ARG A 274 -19.99 6.02 0.19
CA ARG A 274 -19.02 5.28 1.00
C ARG A 274 -17.62 5.83 0.82
N ILE A 275 -16.75 5.58 1.78
CA ILE A 275 -15.32 5.84 1.64
C ILE A 275 -14.72 4.80 0.69
N GLU A 276 -13.96 5.28 -0.30
CA GLU A 276 -12.98 4.47 -1.00
C GLU A 276 -11.64 4.64 -0.29
N ASN A 277 -11.02 3.54 0.09
CA ASN A 277 -9.72 3.48 0.75
C ASN A 277 -8.80 2.41 0.12
N SER A 278 -9.12 1.92 -1.07
CA SER A 278 -8.30 0.93 -1.80
C SER A 278 -8.11 -0.42 -1.09
N ASP A 279 -8.94 -0.71 -0.09
CA ASP A 279 -9.01 -1.99 0.58
C ASP A 279 -9.79 -3.01 -0.27
N ILE A 280 -9.24 -4.21 -0.42
CA ILE A 280 -9.85 -5.32 -1.14
C ILE A 280 -10.23 -6.43 -0.16
N ARG A 281 -11.53 -6.67 -0.05
CA ARG A 281 -12.14 -7.70 0.79
C ARG A 281 -13.52 -8.06 0.24
N THR A 282 -14.15 -9.11 0.75
CA THR A 282 -15.48 -9.54 0.31
C THR A 282 -16.54 -8.43 0.44
N SER A 283 -16.43 -7.55 1.45
CA SER A 283 -17.36 -6.40 1.60
C SER A 283 -17.05 -5.21 0.69
N CYS A 284 -15.88 -5.17 0.05
CA CYS A 284 -15.54 -4.21 -0.99
C CYS A 284 -14.65 -4.90 -2.04
N PRO A 285 -15.26 -5.65 -2.98
CA PRO A 285 -14.55 -6.35 -4.03
C PRO A 285 -13.97 -5.36 -5.07
N PRO A 286 -12.98 -5.77 -5.88
CA PRO A 286 -12.31 -4.91 -6.85
C PRO A 286 -13.11 -4.82 -8.16
N THR A 287 -14.27 -4.15 -8.14
CA THR A 287 -15.13 -4.02 -9.32
C THR A 287 -14.51 -3.11 -10.40
N PRO A 288 -14.90 -3.26 -11.69
CA PRO A 288 -14.48 -2.38 -12.78
C PRO A 288 -14.62 -0.88 -12.45
N ASP A 289 -15.74 -0.45 -11.89
CA ASP A 289 -15.96 0.95 -11.50
C ASP A 289 -14.97 1.45 -10.44
N ARG A 290 -14.52 0.57 -9.53
CA ARG A 290 -13.50 0.93 -8.54
C ARG A 290 -12.14 1.06 -9.20
N VAL A 291 -11.79 0.14 -10.11
CA VAL A 291 -10.54 0.21 -10.88
C VAL A 291 -10.47 1.54 -11.64
N ASP A 292 -11.57 1.92 -12.28
CA ASP A 292 -11.68 3.20 -12.98
C ASP A 292 -11.46 4.39 -12.02
N ALA A 293 -12.15 4.39 -10.87
CA ALA A 293 -11.98 5.43 -9.87
C ALA A 293 -10.53 5.51 -9.32
N TRP A 294 -9.86 4.37 -9.14
CA TRP A 294 -8.47 4.33 -8.68
C TRP A 294 -7.52 4.97 -9.68
N ILE A 295 -7.65 4.66 -10.96
CA ILE A 295 -6.82 5.22 -12.03
C ILE A 295 -7.15 6.71 -12.23
N GLU A 296 -8.44 7.07 -12.19
CA GLU A 296 -8.90 8.47 -12.23
C GLU A 296 -8.45 9.30 -11.04
N THR A 297 -8.09 8.68 -9.91
CA THR A 297 -7.48 9.42 -8.79
C THR A 297 -6.19 10.10 -9.24
N GLY A 298 -5.45 9.49 -10.17
CA GLY A 298 -4.34 10.14 -10.88
C GLY A 298 -3.17 10.48 -9.96
N ILE A 299 -2.83 9.62 -9.01
CA ILE A 299 -1.67 9.80 -8.14
C ILE A 299 -0.40 9.70 -8.99
N HIS A 300 0.46 10.71 -8.93
CA HIS A 300 1.68 10.80 -9.73
C HIS A 300 2.78 11.62 -9.02
N VAL A 301 4.02 11.38 -9.44
CA VAL A 301 5.16 12.27 -9.16
C VAL A 301 4.91 13.62 -9.84
N GLU A 302 4.95 14.70 -9.08
CA GLU A 302 4.65 16.05 -9.59
C GLU A 302 5.50 16.38 -10.83
N GLY A 303 4.83 16.79 -11.92
CA GLY A 303 5.49 17.04 -13.22
C GLY A 303 5.54 15.83 -14.16
N LYS A 304 5.04 14.65 -13.76
CA LYS A 304 4.86 13.46 -14.62
C LYS A 304 3.44 12.87 -14.49
N PRO A 305 2.37 13.62 -14.84
CA PRO A 305 0.98 13.17 -14.68
C PRO A 305 0.62 11.94 -15.53
N GLU A 306 1.38 11.66 -16.58
CA GLU A 306 1.21 10.49 -17.45
C GLU A 306 1.63 9.17 -16.79
N TRP A 307 2.37 9.22 -15.66
CA TRP A 307 2.74 8.05 -14.85
C TRP A 307 1.84 7.97 -13.62
N ILE A 308 0.80 7.14 -13.71
CA ILE A 308 -0.24 6.99 -12.69
C ILE A 308 0.08 5.79 -11.79
N PHE A 309 0.13 6.04 -10.48
CA PHE A 309 0.42 5.03 -9.47
C PHE A 309 -0.85 4.64 -8.74
N VAL A 310 -1.18 3.35 -8.77
CA VAL A 310 -2.33 2.77 -8.07
C VAL A 310 -1.81 1.75 -7.08
N LYS A 311 -1.92 2.08 -5.79
CA LYS A 311 -1.62 1.16 -4.69
C LYS A 311 -2.91 0.71 -4.01
N ILE A 312 -3.22 -0.57 -4.12
CA ILE A 312 -4.32 -1.22 -3.39
C ILE A 312 -3.77 -2.09 -2.27
N HIS A 313 -4.59 -2.38 -1.25
CA HIS A 313 -4.18 -3.19 -0.11
C HIS A 313 -5.23 -4.21 0.32
N THR A 314 -4.83 -5.20 1.11
CA THR A 314 -5.70 -6.21 1.71
C THR A 314 -5.10 -6.78 3.00
N HIS A 315 -5.86 -7.66 3.65
CA HIS A 315 -5.38 -8.62 4.65
C HIS A 315 -5.58 -10.03 4.09
N GLY A 316 -4.57 -10.54 3.38
CA GLY A 316 -4.72 -11.64 2.43
C GLY A 316 -5.00 -13.00 3.04
N THR A 317 -4.81 -13.15 4.34
CA THR A 317 -4.89 -14.41 5.07
C THR A 317 -6.22 -14.61 5.80
N GLN A 318 -7.13 -13.62 5.76
CA GLN A 318 -8.45 -13.74 6.38
C GLN A 318 -9.37 -14.61 5.50
N GLU A 319 -9.83 -15.76 6.02
CA GLU A 319 -10.51 -16.79 5.23
C GLU A 319 -11.73 -16.28 4.48
N ARG A 320 -12.45 -15.33 5.10
CA ARG A 320 -13.65 -14.70 4.51
C ARG A 320 -13.36 -13.97 3.21
N ASP A 321 -12.14 -13.48 3.02
CA ASP A 321 -11.76 -12.61 1.91
C ASP A 321 -10.93 -13.34 0.85
N MET A 322 -10.38 -14.52 1.16
CA MET A 322 -9.55 -15.29 0.24
C MET A 322 -10.23 -15.59 -1.11
N ASP A 323 -11.51 -15.93 -1.13
CA ASP A 323 -12.22 -16.22 -2.39
C ASP A 323 -12.43 -14.96 -3.24
N THR A 324 -12.46 -13.77 -2.61
CA THR A 324 -12.45 -12.50 -3.33
C THR A 324 -11.08 -12.21 -3.93
N LEU A 325 -10.00 -12.54 -3.21
CA LEU A 325 -8.62 -12.23 -3.58
C LEU A 325 -8.02 -13.20 -4.60
N LEU A 326 -8.34 -14.48 -4.48
CA LEU A 326 -7.77 -15.58 -5.28
C LEU A 326 -8.75 -16.10 -6.35
N GLY A 327 -10.00 -15.66 -6.30
CA GLY A 327 -11.08 -16.15 -7.15
C GLY A 327 -11.56 -15.18 -8.23
N GLU A 328 -12.82 -15.36 -8.60
CA GLU A 328 -13.50 -14.63 -9.69
C GLU A 328 -13.47 -13.10 -9.53
N PRO A 329 -13.68 -12.50 -8.34
CA PRO A 329 -13.66 -11.04 -8.22
C PRO A 329 -12.32 -10.41 -8.63
N MET A 330 -11.20 -11.00 -8.21
CA MET A 330 -9.87 -10.52 -8.61
C MET A 330 -9.57 -10.83 -10.08
N ARG A 331 -10.01 -11.99 -10.60
CA ARG A 331 -9.91 -12.29 -12.04
C ARG A 331 -10.55 -11.19 -12.88
N ARG A 332 -11.77 -10.80 -12.55
CA ARG A 332 -12.49 -9.72 -13.26
C ARG A 332 -11.81 -8.36 -13.12
N CYS A 333 -11.15 -8.10 -12.00
CA CYS A 333 -10.33 -6.90 -11.83
C CYS A 333 -9.17 -6.88 -12.84
N TYR A 334 -8.42 -7.98 -12.94
CA TYR A 334 -7.34 -8.10 -13.90
C TYR A 334 -7.84 -8.05 -15.35
N GLU A 335 -8.91 -8.76 -15.70
CA GLU A 335 -9.52 -8.68 -17.03
C GLU A 335 -9.86 -7.23 -17.42
N HIS A 336 -10.48 -6.47 -16.52
CA HIS A 336 -10.82 -5.07 -16.77
C HIS A 336 -9.59 -4.18 -16.90
N LEU A 337 -8.58 -4.34 -16.03
CA LEU A 337 -7.31 -3.63 -16.11
C LEU A 337 -6.65 -3.82 -17.47
N HIS A 338 -6.55 -5.08 -17.92
CA HIS A 338 -5.91 -5.41 -19.19
C HIS A 338 -6.73 -4.94 -20.40
N ALA A 339 -8.05 -5.13 -20.38
CA ALA A 339 -8.91 -4.75 -21.49
C ALA A 339 -8.99 -3.23 -21.71
N LYS A 340 -8.98 -2.45 -20.62
CA LYS A 340 -9.19 -0.99 -20.68
C LYS A 340 -7.90 -0.18 -20.60
N TYR A 341 -6.87 -0.67 -19.91
CA TYR A 341 -5.68 0.11 -19.56
C TYR A 341 -4.36 -0.50 -20.08
N ASN A 342 -4.41 -1.36 -21.10
CA ASN A 342 -3.22 -2.00 -21.67
C ASN A 342 -3.26 -2.14 -23.21
N ASP A 343 -3.71 -1.13 -23.93
CA ASP A 343 -3.83 -1.16 -25.40
C ASP A 343 -2.50 -0.90 -26.14
N GLY A 344 -1.44 -0.55 -25.41
CA GLY A 344 -0.10 -0.26 -25.94
C GLY A 344 0.02 1.09 -26.66
N ARG A 345 -1.04 1.90 -26.71
CA ARG A 345 -1.10 3.19 -27.42
C ARG A 345 -1.52 4.32 -26.50
N GLU A 346 -2.78 4.34 -26.04
CA GLU A 346 -3.23 5.32 -25.05
C GLU A 346 -2.80 4.90 -23.64
N TRP A 347 -2.78 3.60 -23.38
CA TRP A 347 -2.56 3.04 -22.06
C TRP A 347 -1.58 1.87 -22.08
N LYS A 348 -0.66 1.89 -21.11
CA LYS A 348 0.24 0.78 -20.80
C LYS A 348 0.09 0.42 -19.33
N LEU A 349 -0.28 -0.83 -19.07
CA LEU A 349 -0.35 -1.37 -17.72
C LEU A 349 1.02 -1.90 -17.32
N HIS A 350 1.38 -1.70 -16.06
CA HIS A 350 2.57 -2.26 -15.42
C HIS A 350 2.13 -2.85 -14.07
N HIS A 351 2.13 -4.17 -13.94
CA HIS A 351 1.99 -4.83 -12.63
C HIS A 351 3.33 -4.74 -11.91
N VAL A 352 3.38 -4.07 -10.76
CA VAL A 352 4.63 -3.77 -10.07
C VAL A 352 4.56 -4.21 -8.60
N SER A 353 5.66 -4.74 -8.06
CA SER A 353 5.77 -4.90 -6.61
C SER A 353 5.92 -3.54 -5.92
N ALA A 354 5.85 -3.52 -4.58
CA ALA A 354 6.15 -2.33 -3.78
C ALA A 354 7.55 -1.77 -4.10
N ARG A 355 8.57 -2.63 -4.14
CA ARG A 355 9.94 -2.25 -4.53
C ARG A 355 10.02 -1.67 -5.94
N GLU A 356 9.39 -2.32 -6.91
CA GLU A 356 9.40 -1.86 -8.30
C GLU A 356 8.67 -0.52 -8.44
N MET A 357 7.54 -0.35 -7.75
CA MET A 357 6.81 0.91 -7.68
C MET A 357 7.70 2.03 -7.13
N TYR A 358 8.41 1.79 -6.03
CA TYR A 358 9.36 2.75 -5.48
C TYR A 358 10.46 3.10 -6.49
N ASN A 359 11.08 2.13 -7.14
CA ASN A 359 12.13 2.40 -8.12
C ASN A 359 11.63 3.23 -9.31
N ILE A 360 10.40 2.98 -9.78
CA ILE A 360 9.76 3.78 -10.83
C ILE A 360 9.48 5.20 -10.35
N VAL A 361 9.04 5.39 -9.10
CA VAL A 361 8.93 6.73 -8.49
C VAL A 361 10.30 7.43 -8.48
N LYS A 362 11.37 6.73 -8.13
CA LYS A 362 12.73 7.29 -8.13
C LYS A 362 13.19 7.67 -9.54
N ALA A 363 12.83 6.89 -10.56
CA ALA A 363 13.11 7.23 -11.95
C ALA A 363 12.35 8.50 -12.38
N ALA A 364 11.08 8.59 -12.01
CA ALA A 364 10.26 9.76 -12.27
C ALA A 364 10.80 11.01 -11.55
N GLU A 365 11.19 10.89 -10.29
CA GLU A 365 11.82 11.97 -9.52
C GLU A 365 13.13 12.45 -10.14
N GLN A 366 13.97 11.53 -10.62
CA GLN A 366 15.21 11.86 -11.33
C GLN A 366 14.96 12.45 -12.73
N GLY A 367 13.73 12.43 -13.22
CA GLY A 367 13.38 12.91 -14.56
C GLY A 367 13.94 12.03 -15.68
N LEU A 368 14.14 10.73 -15.41
CA LEU A 368 14.67 9.81 -16.42
C LEU A 368 13.69 9.67 -17.61
N PRO A 369 14.21 9.53 -18.84
CA PRO A 369 13.40 9.38 -20.06
C PRO A 369 12.85 7.95 -20.18
N GLY A 370 12.17 7.60 -21.28
CA GLY A 370 11.76 6.21 -21.54
C GLY A 370 10.54 5.75 -20.74
N GLU A 371 10.33 4.44 -20.68
CA GLU A 371 9.11 3.84 -20.12
C GLU A 371 9.34 3.33 -18.68
N PRO A 372 8.31 3.37 -17.81
CA PRO A 372 8.40 2.94 -16.41
C PRO A 372 9.00 1.55 -16.23
N GLY A 373 8.61 0.59 -17.08
CA GLY A 373 9.05 -0.81 -16.99
C GLY A 373 10.57 -1.00 -17.03
N GLN A 374 11.32 -0.04 -17.58
CA GLN A 374 12.79 -0.07 -17.66
C GLN A 374 13.45 0.18 -16.29
N TYR A 375 12.71 0.72 -15.32
CA TYR A 375 13.24 1.21 -14.06
C TYR A 375 12.88 0.36 -12.84
N ARG A 376 12.33 -0.84 -13.05
CA ARG A 376 11.87 -1.73 -11.97
C ARG A 376 12.95 -2.07 -10.94
N ASP A 377 14.23 -2.03 -11.33
CA ASP A 377 15.39 -2.36 -10.48
C ASP A 377 16.38 -1.18 -10.33
N LEU A 378 15.91 0.07 -10.50
CA LEU A 378 16.79 1.26 -10.57
C LEU A 378 17.65 1.50 -9.32
N VAL A 379 17.04 1.56 -8.13
CA VAL A 379 17.74 1.90 -6.87
C VAL A 379 17.88 0.69 -5.97
N ILE A 380 16.78 -0.06 -5.79
CA ILE A 380 16.73 -1.26 -4.95
C ILE A 380 16.62 -2.48 -5.87
N PRO A 381 17.65 -3.35 -5.94
CA PRO A 381 17.60 -4.52 -6.81
C PRO A 381 16.60 -5.55 -6.29
N ARG A 382 16.15 -6.45 -7.17
CA ARG A 382 15.33 -7.61 -6.77
C ARG A 382 16.13 -8.54 -5.82
N PRO A 383 15.51 -9.08 -4.76
CA PRO A 383 16.12 -10.13 -3.95
C PRO A 383 16.46 -11.37 -4.77
N GLY A 384 17.46 -12.14 -4.34
CA GLY A 384 17.87 -13.34 -5.06
C GLY A 384 16.90 -14.50 -4.92
N TYR A 385 16.23 -14.62 -3.77
CA TYR A 385 15.36 -15.75 -3.41
C TYR A 385 16.00 -17.11 -3.69
N ARG A 386 17.32 -17.26 -3.46
CA ARG A 386 18.06 -18.49 -3.79
C ARG A 386 17.41 -19.72 -3.15
N PRO A 387 17.41 -20.88 -3.84
CA PRO A 387 17.04 -22.13 -3.22
C PRO A 387 17.98 -22.41 -2.05
N MET A 388 17.43 -22.70 -0.88
CA MET A 388 18.25 -23.23 0.21
C MET A 388 18.78 -24.60 -0.21
N PRO A 389 20.06 -24.92 0.08
CA PRO A 389 20.50 -26.30 0.01
C PRO A 389 19.57 -27.11 0.91
N ALA A 390 19.05 -28.24 0.41
CA ALA A 390 18.32 -29.17 1.27
C ALA A 390 19.21 -29.52 2.45
N GLY A 391 18.85 -29.02 3.64
CA GLY A 391 19.56 -29.38 4.87
C GLY A 391 19.32 -30.85 5.16
N ASN A 392 20.40 -31.61 5.30
CA ASN A 392 20.41 -32.98 5.83
C ASN A 392 19.80 -33.06 7.23
#